data_AF-A0A168RWG5-F1
#
_entry.id   AF-A0A168RWG5-F1
#
_cell.length_a   1.000
_cell.length_b   1.000
_cell.length_c   1.000
_cell.angle_alpha   90.00
_cell.angle_beta   90.00
_cell.angle_gamma   90.00
#
_symmetry.space_group_name_H-M   'P 1'
#
loop_
_entity.id
_entity.type
_entity.pdbx_description
1 polymer ?
#
loop_
_entity_poly.entity_id
_entity_poly.type
_entity_poly.pdbx_seq_one_letter_code
_entity_poly.pdbx_strand_id
1 'polypeptide(L)'
;MLKVDRSRLARWRLVWLPGGKPKPCRCGFNLTKTHVIRCLQLHSRLAIGWKLSHDPLPFLFNRFPSSPPTSHRTFRRWARSWPLIKQIPL
;
A
#
# COMPACT_ATOMS: atom_id res chain seq x y z
N MET A 1 -2.64 -9.13 12.72
CA MET A 1 -2.86 -7.88 11.96
C MET A 1 -3.67 -6.95 12.83
N LEU A 2 -3.21 -5.72 13.04
CA LEU A 2 -3.81 -4.82 14.02
C LEU A 2 -4.92 -3.96 13.37
N LYS A 3 -5.88 -3.50 14.17
CA LYS A 3 -6.95 -2.59 13.71
C LYS A 3 -6.38 -1.26 13.16
N VAL A 4 -5.27 -0.80 13.73
CA VAL A 4 -4.51 0.40 13.33
C VAL A 4 -4.02 0.33 11.87
N ASP A 5 -3.65 -0.87 11.43
CA ASP A 5 -3.14 -1.15 10.09
C ASP A 5 -4.22 -0.85 9.04
N ARG A 6 -5.48 -1.20 9.34
CA ARG A 6 -6.63 -0.91 8.48
C ARG A 6 -6.97 0.57 8.43
N SER A 7 -7.00 1.26 9.58
CA SER A 7 -7.27 2.70 9.61
C SER A 7 -6.19 3.50 8.88
N ARG A 8 -4.95 3.04 8.91
CA ARG A 8 -3.83 3.61 8.15
C ARG A 8 -4.06 3.48 6.63
N LEU A 9 -4.45 2.30 6.17
CA LEU A 9 -4.79 2.03 4.76
C LEU A 9 -6.04 2.77 4.28
N ALA A 10 -7.09 2.86 5.11
CA ALA A 10 -8.30 3.59 4.78
C ALA A 10 -8.02 5.09 4.63
N ARG A 11 -7.26 5.68 5.57
CA ARG A 11 -6.76 7.06 5.44
C ARG A 11 -5.92 7.24 4.17
N TRP A 12 -5.09 6.25 3.82
CA TRP A 12 -4.35 6.25 2.57
C TRP A 12 -5.29 6.38 1.36
N ARG A 13 -6.30 5.51 1.26
CA ARG A 13 -7.30 5.54 0.19
C ARG A 13 -8.02 6.89 0.07
N LEU A 14 -8.26 7.56 1.21
CA LEU A 14 -8.91 8.87 1.27
C LEU A 14 -7.98 10.04 0.95
N VAL A 15 -6.69 9.98 1.31
CA VAL A 15 -5.69 11.05 1.04
C VAL A 15 -5.48 11.27 -0.47
N TRP A 16 -5.71 10.24 -1.28
CA TRP A 16 -5.65 10.32 -2.74
C TRP A 16 -6.97 10.76 -3.40
N LEU A 17 -8.02 11.05 -2.63
CA LEU A 17 -9.22 11.68 -3.17
C LEU A 17 -8.92 13.14 -3.54
N PRO A 18 -9.51 13.67 -4.62
CA PRO A 18 -9.31 15.05 -5.04
C PRO A 18 -9.69 16.00 -3.87
N GLY A 19 -8.71 16.75 -3.36
CA GLY A 19 -8.87 17.67 -2.22
C GLY A 19 -7.85 17.49 -1.09
N GLY A 20 -7.10 16.39 -1.04
CA GLY A 20 -6.02 16.18 -0.06
C GLY A 20 -4.74 16.94 -0.41
N LYS A 21 -4.12 17.63 0.57
CA LYS A 21 -2.78 18.21 0.39
C LYS A 21 -1.74 17.09 0.28
N PRO A 22 -0.96 16.98 -0.81
CA PRO A 22 0.06 15.94 -0.95
C PRO A 22 1.14 16.14 0.10
N LYS A 23 1.43 15.09 0.89
CA LYS A 23 2.55 15.11 1.83
C LYS A 23 3.88 14.95 1.10
N PRO A 24 4.98 15.51 1.59
CA PRO A 24 6.29 15.23 1.01
C PRO A 24 6.67 13.76 1.22
N CYS A 25 7.19 13.14 0.18
CA CYS A 25 7.85 11.85 0.27
C CYS A 25 9.17 12.02 1.04
N ARG A 26 9.70 10.93 1.62
CA ARG A 26 11.03 10.95 2.26
C ARG A 26 12.15 11.35 1.30
N CYS A 27 11.94 11.20 -0.01
CA CYS A 27 12.87 11.64 -1.03
C CYS A 27 12.70 13.11 -1.45
N GLY A 28 11.87 13.90 -0.75
CA GLY A 28 11.69 15.33 -0.99
C GLY A 28 10.70 15.71 -2.10
N PHE A 29 10.18 14.73 -2.86
CA PHE A 29 9.17 14.98 -3.89
C PHE A 29 7.74 14.90 -3.34
N ASN A 30 6.80 15.59 -3.98
CA ASN A 30 5.37 15.48 -3.64
C ASN A 30 4.90 14.02 -3.72
N LEU A 31 4.14 13.55 -2.72
CA LEU A 31 3.45 12.26 -2.83
C LEU A 31 2.47 12.32 -3.99
N THR A 32 2.86 11.72 -5.11
CA THR A 32 1.94 11.28 -6.16
C THR A 32 1.85 9.77 -6.15
N LYS A 33 0.72 9.23 -6.62
CA LYS A 33 0.47 7.79 -6.60
C LYS A 33 1.53 7.03 -7.40
N THR A 34 1.85 7.57 -8.58
CA THR A 34 2.92 7.08 -9.46
C THR A 34 4.30 7.20 -8.80
N HIS A 35 4.56 8.30 -8.09
CA HIS A 35 5.80 8.49 -7.36
C HIS A 35 5.99 7.44 -6.27
N VAL A 36 4.98 7.17 -5.43
CA VAL A 36 5.08 6.16 -4.37
C VAL A 36 5.33 4.75 -4.95
N ILE A 37 4.63 4.40 -6.04
CA ILE A 37 4.82 3.11 -6.71
C ILE A 37 6.27 2.94 -7.18
N ARG A 38 6.86 3.97 -7.78
CA ARG A 38 8.24 3.97 -8.28
C ARG A 38 9.26 4.07 -7.14
N CYS A 39 9.10 5.02 -6.23
CA CYS A 39 10.01 5.30 -5.12
C CYS A 39 10.15 4.11 -4.17
N LEU A 40 9.05 3.41 -3.86
CA LEU A 40 9.07 2.21 -3.01
C LEU A 40 9.20 0.91 -3.80
N GLN A 41 9.32 0.97 -5.13
CA GLN A 41 9.35 -0.18 -6.03
C GLN A 41 8.26 -1.22 -5.71
N LEU A 42 7.02 -0.75 -5.55
CA LEU A 42 5.91 -1.57 -5.04
C LEU A 42 5.68 -2.84 -5.87
N HIS A 43 5.81 -2.78 -7.19
CA HIS A 43 5.67 -3.96 -8.07
C HIS A 43 6.64 -5.08 -7.72
N SER A 44 7.94 -4.74 -7.63
CA SER A 44 9.00 -5.69 -7.33
C SER A 44 8.81 -6.27 -5.92
N ARG A 45 8.61 -5.39 -4.93
CA ARG A 45 8.56 -5.78 -3.52
C ARG A 45 7.28 -6.52 -3.12
N LEU A 46 6.16 -6.28 -3.81
CA LEU A 46 4.90 -6.99 -3.57
C LEU A 46 4.71 -8.21 -4.47
N ALA A 47 5.67 -8.48 -5.37
CA ALA A 47 5.54 -9.47 -6.43
C ALA A 47 4.25 -9.30 -7.25
N ILE A 48 3.88 -8.05 -7.54
CA ILE A 48 2.76 -7.71 -8.42
C ILE A 48 3.37 -7.25 -9.74
N GLY A 49 3.28 -8.09 -10.77
CA GLY A 49 3.78 -7.72 -12.09
C GLY A 49 3.04 -6.48 -12.62
N TRP A 50 3.77 -5.60 -13.33
CA TRP A 50 3.20 -4.43 -13.99
C TRP A 50 2.04 -4.78 -14.93
N LYS A 51 2.15 -5.93 -15.61
CA LYS A 51 1.10 -6.48 -16.49
C LYS A 51 -0.19 -6.87 -15.74
N LEU A 52 -0.07 -7.20 -14.45
CA LEU A 52 -1.19 -7.69 -13.63
C LEU A 52 -2.01 -6.53 -13.05
N SER A 53 -1.35 -5.39 -12.83
CA SER A 53 -2.01 -4.13 -12.57
C SER A 53 -0.99 -3.01 -12.78
N HIS A 54 -1.34 -1.96 -13.51
CA HIS A 54 -0.54 -0.73 -13.57
C HIS A 54 -0.48 0.00 -12.22
N ASP A 55 -1.41 -0.34 -11.33
CA ASP A 55 -1.53 0.23 -10.02
C ASP A 55 -1.64 -0.88 -8.96
N PRO A 56 -0.53 -1.23 -8.29
CA PRO A 56 -0.50 -2.35 -7.36
C PRO A 56 -1.35 -2.08 -6.11
N LEU A 57 -1.78 -0.83 -5.89
CA LEU A 57 -2.42 -0.38 -4.67
C LEU A 57 -3.89 -0.83 -4.57
N PRO A 58 -4.82 -0.55 -5.52
CA PRO A 58 -6.16 -1.13 -5.54
C PRO A 58 -6.15 -2.65 -5.47
N PHE A 59 -5.19 -3.27 -6.15
CA PHE A 59 -5.02 -4.72 -6.11
C PHE A 59 -4.68 -5.23 -4.70
N LEU A 60 -3.84 -4.52 -3.96
CA LEU A 60 -3.60 -4.80 -2.54
C LEU A 60 -4.86 -4.55 -1.70
N PHE A 61 -5.51 -3.39 -1.86
CA PHE A 61 -6.66 -3.01 -1.05
C PHE A 61 -7.82 -4.00 -1.18
N ASN A 62 -8.15 -4.40 -2.41
CA ASN A 62 -9.24 -5.35 -2.66
C ASN A 62 -8.95 -6.76 -2.12
N ARG A 63 -7.69 -7.11 -1.91
CA ARG A 63 -7.28 -8.40 -1.38
C ARG A 63 -6.98 -8.36 0.12
N PHE A 64 -7.10 -7.19 0.76
CA PHE A 64 -6.81 -7.03 2.16
C PHE A 64 -7.78 -7.86 2.99
N PRO A 65 -7.30 -8.74 3.88
CA PRO A 65 -8.18 -9.64 4.59
C PRO A 65 -8.94 -8.85 5.67
N SER A 66 -10.27 -8.94 5.62
CA SER A 66 -11.22 -8.30 6.55
C SER A 66 -11.23 -8.96 7.94
N SER A 67 -10.63 -10.13 8.05
CA SER A 67 -10.35 -10.86 9.28
C SER A 67 -8.89 -11.32 9.29
N PRO A 68 -8.31 -11.71 10.43
CA PRO A 68 -6.99 -12.34 10.46
C PRO A 68 -6.97 -13.52 9.46
N PRO A 69 -5.99 -13.58 8.55
CA PRO A 69 -5.96 -14.65 7.57
C PRO A 69 -5.76 -16.00 8.26
N THR A 70 -6.70 -16.91 8.04
CA THR A 70 -6.63 -18.30 8.52
C THR A 70 -5.58 -19.13 7.76
N SER A 71 -5.32 -18.79 6.50
CA SER A 71 -4.28 -19.45 5.70
C SER A 71 -2.89 -18.89 6.01
N HIS A 72 -1.95 -19.80 6.32
CA HIS A 72 -0.53 -19.49 6.52
C HIS A 72 0.09 -18.77 5.30
N ARG A 73 -0.33 -19.13 4.07
CA ARG A 73 0.15 -18.51 2.83
C ARG A 73 -0.29 -17.04 2.75
N THR A 74 -1.54 -16.76 3.09
CA THR A 74 -2.09 -15.40 3.12
C THR A 74 -1.41 -14.60 4.23
N PHE A 75 -1.23 -15.18 5.41
CA PHE A 75 -0.48 -14.56 6.50
C PHE A 75 0.93 -14.16 6.08
N ARG A 76 1.74 -15.08 5.52
CA ARG A 76 3.11 -14.77 5.05
C ARG A 76 3.14 -13.70 3.97
N ARG A 77 2.19 -13.74 3.03
CA ARG A 77 2.09 -12.71 1.99
C ARG A 77 1.94 -11.33 2.62
N TRP A 78 1.02 -11.20 3.56
CA TRP A 78 0.77 -9.92 4.20
C TRP A 78 1.85 -9.50 5.18
N ALA A 79 2.45 -10.44 5.91
CA ALA A 79 3.60 -10.17 6.76
C ALA A 79 4.77 -9.55 5.97
N ARG A 80 4.97 -9.96 4.71
CA ARG A 80 5.94 -9.33 3.80
C ARG A 80 5.51 -7.98 3.26
N SER A 81 4.23 -7.83 2.89
CA SER A 81 3.70 -6.56 2.37
C SER A 81 3.60 -5.46 3.44
N TRP A 82 3.43 -5.82 4.70
CA TRP A 82 3.10 -4.88 5.78
C TRP A 82 4.19 -3.84 6.07
N PRO A 83 5.48 -4.21 6.19
CA PRO A 83 6.56 -3.23 6.36
C PRO A 83 6.62 -2.19 5.24
N LEU A 84 6.26 -2.57 4.01
CA LEU A 84 6.25 -1.68 2.85
C LEU A 84 5.12 -0.66 2.93
N ILE A 85 3.93 -1.10 3.33
CA ILE A 85 2.76 -0.23 3.55
C ILE A 85 3.08 0.80 4.65
N LYS A 86 3.78 0.39 5.71
CA LYS A 86 4.18 1.30 6.80
C LYS A 86 5.21 2.36 6.38
N GLN A 87 5.97 2.12 5.31
CA GLN A 87 6.95 3.08 4.79
C GLN A 87 6.29 4.22 4.03
N ILE A 88 5.04 4.05 3.60
CA ILE A 88 4.36 5.08 2.84
C ILE A 88 4.01 6.26 3.77
N PRO A 89 4.49 7.48 3.48
CA PRO A 89 4.12 8.68 4.22
C PRO A 89 2.61 8.89 4.11
N LEU A 90 1.96 9.16 5.25
CA LEU A 90 0.51 9.28 5.41
C LEU A 90 0.14 10.51 6.17
#